data_AF-A0A947KFC5-F1
#
_entry.id   AF-A0A947KFC5-F1
#
_cell.length_a   1.000
_cell.length_b   1.000
_cell.length_c   1.000
_cell.angle_alpha   90.00
_cell.angle_beta   90.00
_cell.angle_gamma   90.00
#
_symmetry.space_group_name_H-M   'P 1'
#
loop_
_entity.id
_entity.type
_entity.pdbx_description
1 polymer ?
#
loop_
_entity_poly.entity_id
_entity_poly.type
_entity_poly.pdbx_seq_one_letter_code
_entity_poly.pdbx_strand_id
1 'polypeptide(L)'
;MTTFSDIIDNRDLNLKDEILSKLDGSEKVKFAVGYLYLSGFYQIADKLENLQDAKILIGSNINRDLMEALAESVNGDEELQEVYDSEQYQRPVDRNKVKDKVRERITANLQALPHTAQRQQEIRKLVELIAQKKVKVKVYTRHPLHAKAYIFKYKQEIATAAASEGIGVIGSSNLTISGFYHNTELNTYVRGQKNYEEMNAWFDRLWAEAVPFEDTLKELFEESWALKTVNPYDIYILTLYHLSKASIERQTEQIWFWENPDYMDRLVSRFKKMKDLYPFQKVAIMQGYQWVNKYNGVFISDVVGLGKTYIGSGILRQ
;
A
#
# COMPACT_ATOMS: atom_id res chain seq x y z
N MET A 1 23.40 41.90 -1.29
CA MET A 1 22.68 41.03 -0.34
C MET A 1 21.84 40.08 -1.17
N THR A 2 22.26 38.83 -1.33
CA THR A 2 21.41 37.80 -1.93
C THR A 2 20.28 37.51 -0.95
N THR A 3 19.07 37.95 -1.29
CA THR A 3 17.87 37.62 -0.53
C THR A 3 17.55 36.16 -0.78
N PHE A 4 17.85 35.30 0.18
CA PHE A 4 17.42 33.91 0.13
C PHE A 4 15.93 33.84 0.45
N SER A 5 15.17 33.15 -0.41
CA SER A 5 13.76 32.85 -0.15
C SER A 5 13.68 31.72 0.88
N ASP A 6 12.80 31.87 1.86
CA ASP A 6 12.45 30.77 2.77
C ASP A 6 11.30 29.91 2.23
N ILE A 7 10.73 30.27 1.08
CA ILE A 7 9.60 29.58 0.44
C ILE A 7 10.10 28.44 -0.45
N ILE A 8 9.53 27.26 -0.24
CA ILE A 8 9.79 26.03 -1.00
C ILE A 8 8.48 25.61 -1.67
N ASP A 9 8.41 25.83 -2.98
CA ASP A 9 7.21 25.61 -3.80
C ASP A 9 7.43 24.63 -4.98
N ASN A 10 8.60 23.97 -5.01
CA ASN A 10 9.06 23.09 -6.07
C ASN A 10 9.24 23.75 -7.46
N ARG A 11 9.13 25.08 -7.57
CA ARG A 11 9.46 25.84 -8.80
C ARG A 11 10.91 26.26 -8.80
N ASP A 12 11.30 26.97 -7.76
CA ASP A 12 12.65 27.52 -7.60
C ASP A 12 13.47 26.71 -6.59
N LEU A 13 12.83 26.27 -5.50
CA LEU A 13 13.41 25.40 -4.47
C LEU A 13 12.63 24.10 -4.38
N ASN A 14 13.33 22.98 -4.57
CA ASN A 14 12.75 21.65 -4.52
C ASN A 14 12.75 21.09 -3.09
N LEU A 15 11.57 20.70 -2.58
CA LEU A 15 11.42 20.22 -1.21
C LEU A 15 12.27 18.98 -0.91
N LYS A 16 12.39 18.04 -1.86
CA LYS A 16 13.22 16.86 -1.65
C LYS A 16 14.68 17.26 -1.45
N ASP A 17 15.21 18.12 -2.31
CA ASP A 17 16.61 18.53 -2.25
C ASP A 17 16.89 19.31 -0.95
N GLU A 18 15.97 20.18 -0.55
CA GLU A 18 16.04 20.90 0.72
C GLU A 18 16.00 19.95 1.92
N ILE A 19 15.09 18.97 1.96
CA ILE A 19 15.03 17.95 3.02
C ILE A 19 16.32 17.11 3.05
N LEU A 20 16.81 16.64 1.90
CA LEU A 20 18.05 15.87 1.81
C LEU A 20 19.24 16.67 2.31
N SER A 21 19.33 17.95 1.94
CA SER A 21 20.35 18.87 2.44
C SER A 21 20.29 19.02 3.97
N LYS A 22 19.10 19.16 4.56
CA LYS A 22 18.97 19.24 6.03
C LYS A 22 19.30 17.93 6.72
N LEU A 23 18.97 16.80 6.12
CA LEU A 23 19.33 15.48 6.65
C LEU A 23 20.86 15.32 6.79
N ASP A 24 21.64 15.81 5.83
CA ASP A 24 23.11 15.74 5.88
C ASP A 24 23.72 16.52 7.07
N GLY A 25 23.12 17.66 7.39
CA GLY A 25 23.52 18.52 8.50
C GLY A 25 23.00 18.10 9.87
N SER A 26 22.17 17.05 9.93
CA SER A 26 21.46 16.64 11.13
C SER A 26 22.03 15.39 11.79
N GLU A 27 21.86 15.31 13.10
CA GLU A 27 22.08 14.07 13.86
C GLU A 27 20.79 13.34 14.17
N LYS A 28 19.66 14.06 14.27
CA LYS A 28 18.34 13.51 14.60
C LYS A 28 17.25 14.23 13.84
N VAL A 29 16.16 13.52 13.54
CA VAL A 29 14.98 14.10 12.90
C VAL A 29 13.66 13.68 13.52
N LYS A 30 12.67 14.55 13.39
CA LYS A 30 11.29 14.36 13.85
C LYS A 30 10.33 14.81 12.75
N PHE A 31 9.67 13.86 12.11
CA PHE A 31 8.74 14.12 11.02
C PHE A 31 7.32 13.82 11.48
N ALA A 32 6.45 14.82 11.44
CA ALA A 32 5.01 14.67 11.67
C ALA A 32 4.29 14.81 10.34
N VAL A 33 3.67 13.73 9.89
CA VAL A 33 2.96 13.65 8.61
C VAL A 33 1.55 13.13 8.82
N GLY A 34 0.58 13.71 8.10
CA GLY A 34 -0.78 13.22 8.17
C GLY A 34 -0.93 11.78 7.65
N TYR A 35 -0.08 11.38 6.71
CA TYR A 35 -0.04 10.01 6.23
C TYR A 35 1.35 9.62 5.73
N LEU A 36 1.76 8.37 6.01
CA LEU A 36 3.02 7.82 5.53
C LEU A 36 2.84 7.20 4.15
N TYR A 37 3.39 7.86 3.14
CA TYR A 37 3.54 7.26 1.83
C TYR A 37 4.95 6.70 1.68
N LEU A 38 5.02 5.42 1.35
CA LEU A 38 6.28 4.72 1.14
C LEU A 38 7.10 5.34 0.00
N SER A 39 6.42 5.81 -1.05
CA SER A 39 7.04 6.42 -2.22
C SER A 39 7.91 7.64 -1.90
N GLY A 40 7.51 8.48 -0.93
CA GLY A 40 8.34 9.59 -0.48
C GLY A 40 9.36 9.18 0.58
N PHE A 41 9.03 8.21 1.44
CA PHE A 41 9.99 7.68 2.41
C PHE A 41 11.26 7.14 1.71
N TYR A 42 11.13 6.40 0.61
CA TYR A 42 12.30 5.87 -0.11
C TYR A 42 13.21 6.96 -0.68
N GLN A 43 12.69 8.16 -0.95
CA GLN A 43 13.52 9.26 -1.46
C GLN A 43 14.52 9.78 -0.42
N ILE A 44 14.28 9.51 0.86
CA ILE A 44 15.08 10.00 1.99
C ILE A 44 15.75 8.88 2.79
N ALA A 45 15.39 7.62 2.53
CA ALA A 45 15.80 6.45 3.33
C ALA A 45 17.33 6.30 3.46
N ASP A 46 18.08 6.59 2.39
CA ASP A 46 19.54 6.51 2.41
C ASP A 46 20.19 7.48 3.39
N LYS A 47 19.61 8.67 3.55
CA LYS A 47 20.12 9.68 4.49
C LYS A 47 19.76 9.36 5.93
N LEU A 48 18.60 8.70 6.16
CA LEU A 48 18.17 8.31 7.51
C LEU A 48 19.13 7.30 8.16
N GLU A 49 19.86 6.51 7.37
CA GLU A 49 20.84 5.56 7.87
C GLU A 49 22.00 6.23 8.63
N ASN A 50 22.35 7.45 8.25
CA ASN A 50 23.44 8.23 8.83
C ASN A 50 23.04 8.99 10.10
N LEU A 51 21.76 8.98 10.46
CA LEU A 51 21.25 9.63 11.66
C LEU A 51 21.38 8.72 12.88
N GLN A 52 21.48 9.36 14.05
CA GLN A 52 21.42 8.65 15.33
C GLN A 52 19.98 8.21 15.66
N ASP A 53 18.99 9.04 15.33
CA ASP A 53 17.58 8.81 15.65
C ASP A 53 16.66 9.52 14.64
N ALA A 54 15.68 8.80 14.10
CA ALA A 54 14.63 9.33 13.24
C ALA A 54 13.26 8.92 13.79
N LYS A 55 12.43 9.90 14.15
CA LYS A 55 11.07 9.69 14.65
C LYS A 55 10.05 10.13 13.60
N ILE A 56 9.12 9.24 13.26
CA ILE A 56 8.05 9.50 12.31
C ILE A 56 6.71 9.32 13.01
N LEU A 57 5.98 10.43 13.12
CA LEU A 57 4.64 10.47 13.67
C LEU A 57 3.63 10.52 12.51
N ILE A 58 2.74 9.54 12.47
CA ILE A 58 1.75 9.37 11.41
C ILE A 58 0.36 9.70 11.94
N GLY A 59 -0.38 10.52 11.18
CA GLY A 59 -1.81 10.74 11.41
C GLY A 59 -2.68 9.59 10.93
N SER A 60 -3.86 9.45 11.54
CA SER A 60 -4.83 8.45 11.11
C SER A 60 -5.82 8.96 10.05
N ASN A 61 -5.96 10.29 9.92
CA ASN A 61 -7.02 10.98 9.17
C ASN A 61 -8.43 10.40 9.45
N ILE A 62 -8.65 9.80 10.62
CA ILE A 62 -9.96 9.29 10.99
C ILE A 62 -10.79 10.49 11.41
N ASN A 63 -11.99 10.57 10.85
CA ASN A 63 -13.00 11.58 11.16
C ASN A 63 -12.64 13.01 10.71
N ARG A 64 -11.62 13.27 9.88
CA ARG A 64 -11.34 14.64 9.43
C ARG A 64 -12.51 15.26 8.67
N ASP A 65 -12.94 14.61 7.59
CA ASP A 65 -14.02 15.11 6.75
C ASP A 65 -15.35 15.17 7.53
N LEU A 66 -15.53 14.26 8.49
CA LEU A 66 -16.67 14.27 9.41
C LEU A 66 -16.59 15.46 10.39
N MET A 67 -15.42 15.73 10.97
CA MET A 67 -15.21 16.86 11.90
C MET A 67 -15.33 18.20 11.18
N GLU A 68 -14.80 18.31 9.96
CA GLU A 68 -14.93 19.52 9.13
C GLU A 68 -16.40 19.74 8.74
N ALA A 69 -17.11 18.71 8.27
CA ALA A 69 -18.53 18.83 7.94
C ALA A 69 -19.41 19.14 9.16
N LEU A 70 -19.08 18.57 10.33
CA LEU A 70 -19.76 18.91 11.58
C LEU A 70 -19.48 20.36 11.96
N ALA A 71 -18.22 20.80 11.89
CA ALA A 71 -17.84 22.18 12.21
C ALA A 71 -18.53 23.22 11.31
N GLU A 72 -18.77 22.90 10.04
CA GLU A 72 -19.53 23.73 9.10
C GLU A 72 -21.05 23.75 9.40
N SER A 73 -21.58 22.72 10.06
CA SER A 73 -23.01 22.58 10.34
C SER A 73 -23.48 23.29 11.62
N VAL A 74 -22.54 23.76 12.45
CA VAL A 74 -22.81 24.38 13.74
C VAL A 74 -22.74 25.90 13.63
N ASN A 75 -23.71 26.60 14.24
CA ASN A 75 -23.86 28.06 14.08
C ASN A 75 -23.27 28.88 15.25
N GLY A 76 -22.59 28.26 16.23
CA GLY A 76 -22.00 28.96 17.37
C GLY A 76 -20.87 28.22 18.06
N ASP A 77 -19.97 28.97 18.72
CA ASP A 77 -18.73 28.45 19.33
C ASP A 77 -18.98 27.42 20.44
N GLU A 78 -20.04 27.58 21.25
CA GLU A 78 -20.37 26.65 22.36
C GLU A 78 -20.86 25.29 21.85
N GLU A 79 -21.68 25.30 20.81
CA GLU A 79 -22.25 24.11 20.18
C GLU A 79 -21.16 23.34 19.40
N LEU A 80 -20.16 24.08 18.87
CA LEU A 80 -18.96 23.51 18.25
C LEU A 80 -18.12 22.79 19.31
N GLN A 81 -17.93 23.46 20.46
CA GLN A 81 -17.22 22.91 21.62
C GLN A 81 -17.90 21.64 22.13
N GLU A 82 -19.23 21.61 22.24
CA GLU A 82 -19.99 20.41 22.65
C GLU A 82 -19.88 19.26 21.64
N VAL A 83 -19.84 19.53 20.32
CA VAL A 83 -19.60 18.50 19.30
C VAL A 83 -18.17 17.96 19.38
N TYR A 84 -17.18 18.85 19.53
CA TYR A 84 -15.79 18.45 19.75
C TYR A 84 -15.63 17.66 21.05
N ASP A 85 -16.24 18.09 22.14
CA ASP A 85 -16.15 17.46 23.46
C ASP A 85 -16.95 16.15 23.51
N SER A 86 -18.12 16.06 22.88
CA SER A 86 -18.91 14.82 22.82
C SER A 86 -18.24 13.74 21.98
N GLU A 87 -17.60 14.08 20.86
CA GLU A 87 -16.77 13.14 20.09
C GLU A 87 -15.45 12.81 20.81
N GLN A 88 -14.84 13.75 21.52
CA GLN A 88 -13.59 13.54 22.28
C GLN A 88 -13.76 12.74 23.57
N TYR A 89 -14.86 12.92 24.30
CA TYR A 89 -15.08 12.31 25.62
C TYR A 89 -15.94 11.04 25.59
N GLN A 90 -16.82 10.84 24.61
CA GLN A 90 -17.81 9.74 24.69
C GLN A 90 -17.34 8.40 24.12
N ARG A 91 -16.20 8.34 23.41
CA ARG A 91 -15.63 7.06 22.97
C ARG A 91 -14.12 7.05 23.17
N PRO A 92 -13.56 6.13 23.97
CA PRO A 92 -12.14 5.83 23.88
C PRO A 92 -11.85 5.57 22.40
N VAL A 93 -11.04 6.41 21.76
CA VAL A 93 -10.63 6.13 20.38
C VAL A 93 -10.03 4.73 20.42
N ASP A 94 -10.69 3.78 19.76
CA ASP A 94 -10.23 2.41 19.73
C ASP A 94 -8.91 2.40 18.96
N ARG A 95 -7.83 2.42 19.74
CA ARG A 95 -6.45 2.52 19.24
C ARG A 95 -6.17 1.39 18.26
N ASN A 96 -6.79 0.22 18.45
CA ASN A 96 -6.65 -0.92 17.53
C ASN A 96 -7.33 -0.61 16.20
N LYS A 97 -8.59 -0.13 16.22
CA LYS A 97 -9.29 0.29 14.99
C LYS A 97 -8.54 1.37 14.22
N VAL A 98 -7.89 2.31 14.92
CA VAL A 98 -7.02 3.31 14.27
C VAL A 98 -5.80 2.67 13.62
N LYS A 99 -5.09 1.81 14.36
CA LYS A 99 -3.94 1.06 13.83
C LYS A 99 -4.33 0.20 12.63
N ASP A 100 -5.49 -0.45 12.66
CA ASP A 100 -5.97 -1.30 11.57
C ASP A 100 -6.25 -0.49 10.30
N LYS A 101 -6.87 0.68 10.41
CA LYS A 101 -7.05 1.58 9.25
C LYS A 101 -5.73 2.06 8.67
N VAL A 102 -4.75 2.40 9.52
CA VAL A 102 -3.40 2.76 9.04
C VAL A 102 -2.74 1.55 8.37
N ARG A 103 -2.90 0.35 8.94
CA ARG A 103 -2.41 -0.91 8.38
C ARG A 103 -2.98 -1.14 6.99
N GLU A 104 -4.30 -1.12 6.83
CA GLU A 104 -5.00 -1.30 5.54
C GLU A 104 -4.48 -0.34 4.47
N ARG A 105 -4.31 0.94 4.81
CA ARG A 105 -3.83 1.95 3.88
C ARG A 105 -2.37 1.73 3.47
N ILE A 106 -1.49 1.40 4.41
CA ILE A 106 -0.09 1.07 4.09
C ILE A 106 -0.01 -0.19 3.23
N THR A 107 -0.84 -1.20 3.50
CA THR A 107 -0.97 -2.39 2.66
C THR A 107 -1.39 -2.03 1.23
N ALA A 108 -2.42 -1.19 1.07
CA ALA A 108 -2.87 -0.74 -0.25
C ALA A 108 -1.76 0.02 -1.00
N ASN A 109 -1.04 0.91 -0.30
CA ASN A 109 0.13 1.60 -0.84
C ASN A 109 1.22 0.61 -1.30
N LEU A 110 1.54 -0.40 -0.48
CA LEU A 110 2.52 -1.43 -0.80
C LEU A 110 2.17 -2.19 -2.08
N GLN A 111 0.90 -2.56 -2.21
CA GLN A 111 0.37 -3.29 -3.37
C GLN A 111 0.36 -2.43 -4.65
N ALA A 112 0.21 -1.12 -4.52
CA ALA A 112 0.22 -0.19 -5.65
C ALA A 112 1.62 0.19 -6.15
N LEU A 113 2.68 -0.12 -5.39
CA LEU A 113 4.05 0.18 -5.80
C LEU A 113 4.48 -0.70 -6.98
N PRO A 114 5.33 -0.20 -7.90
CA PRO A 114 5.91 -1.04 -8.95
C PRO A 114 6.73 -2.20 -8.38
N HIS A 115 6.45 -3.43 -8.82
CA HIS A 115 7.15 -4.65 -8.39
C HIS A 115 8.51 -4.77 -9.07
N THR A 116 9.50 -4.00 -8.60
CA THR A 116 10.87 -3.96 -9.15
C THR A 116 11.89 -4.33 -8.08
N ALA A 117 13.06 -4.83 -8.51
CA ALA A 117 14.17 -5.16 -7.60
C ALA A 117 14.63 -3.95 -6.78
N GLN A 118 14.62 -2.75 -7.39
CA GLN A 118 14.94 -1.50 -6.67
C GLN A 118 13.96 -1.25 -5.52
N ARG A 119 12.65 -1.32 -5.79
CA ARG A 119 11.62 -1.13 -4.74
C ARG A 119 11.72 -2.17 -3.64
N GLN A 120 12.03 -3.40 -4.01
CA GLN A 120 12.26 -4.48 -3.06
C GLN A 120 13.42 -4.16 -2.11
N GLN A 121 14.54 -3.67 -2.64
CA GLN A 121 15.71 -3.27 -1.86
C GLN A 121 15.41 -2.09 -0.94
N GLU A 122 14.69 -1.09 -1.43
CA GLU A 122 14.26 0.09 -0.65
C GLU A 122 13.33 -0.31 0.52
N ILE A 123 12.38 -1.24 0.29
CA ILE A 123 11.52 -1.81 1.34
C ILE A 123 12.36 -2.56 2.38
N ARG A 124 13.30 -3.41 1.93
CA ARG A 124 14.19 -4.16 2.81
C ARG A 124 15.00 -3.24 3.71
N LYS A 125 15.60 -2.19 3.13
CA LYS A 125 16.37 -1.18 3.86
C LYS A 125 15.52 -0.50 4.93
N LEU A 126 14.26 -0.16 4.63
CA LEU A 126 13.36 0.41 5.62
C LEU A 126 13.11 -0.52 6.80
N VAL A 127 12.84 -1.81 6.54
CA VAL A 127 12.67 -2.81 7.61
C VAL A 127 13.93 -2.93 8.47
N GLU A 128 15.11 -2.92 7.85
CA GLU A 128 16.39 -2.95 8.58
C GLU A 128 16.56 -1.72 9.48
N LEU A 129 16.26 -0.52 8.98
CA LEU A 129 16.34 0.72 9.76
C LEU A 129 15.38 0.72 10.96
N ILE A 130 14.18 0.16 10.79
CA ILE A 130 13.21 -0.02 11.89
C ILE A 130 13.73 -1.06 12.89
N ALA A 131 14.22 -2.20 12.42
CA ALA A 131 14.75 -3.26 13.26
C ALA A 131 15.96 -2.80 14.10
N GLN A 132 16.81 -1.94 13.53
CA GLN A 132 17.94 -1.31 14.22
C GLN A 132 17.51 -0.19 15.19
N LYS A 133 16.21 0.12 15.28
CA LYS A 133 15.65 1.24 16.07
C LYS A 133 16.18 2.62 15.66
N LYS A 134 16.78 2.74 14.47
CA LYS A 134 17.18 4.04 13.89
C LYS A 134 15.96 4.82 13.45
N VAL A 135 14.97 4.14 12.88
CA VAL A 135 13.67 4.72 12.51
C VAL A 135 12.62 4.19 13.47
N LYS A 136 11.94 5.11 14.16
CA LYS A 136 10.82 4.84 15.06
C LYS A 136 9.56 5.42 14.46
N VAL A 137 8.47 4.67 14.53
CA VAL A 137 7.23 5.03 13.85
C VAL A 137 6.08 4.87 14.82
N LYS A 138 5.37 5.98 15.08
CA LYS A 138 4.17 5.99 15.92
C LYS A 138 2.97 6.52 15.16
N VAL A 139 1.80 6.05 15.55
CA VAL A 139 0.51 6.56 15.06
C VAL A 139 -0.11 7.44 16.14
N TYR A 140 -0.47 8.66 15.77
CA TYR A 140 -1.23 9.55 16.64
C TYR A 140 -2.71 9.18 16.57
N THR A 141 -3.27 8.77 17.70
CA THR A 141 -4.63 8.22 17.78
C THR A 141 -5.62 9.12 18.54
N ARG A 142 -5.19 10.27 19.07
CA ARG A 142 -6.07 11.12 19.89
C ARG A 142 -6.93 12.07 19.07
N HIS A 143 -6.33 12.80 18.14
CA HIS A 143 -7.02 13.73 17.25
C HIS A 143 -6.56 13.56 15.81
N PRO A 144 -7.29 14.08 14.81
CA PRO A 144 -6.80 14.15 13.44
C PRO A 144 -5.47 14.91 13.39
N LEU A 145 -4.41 14.26 12.91
CA LEU A 145 -3.11 14.89 12.67
C LEU A 145 -2.95 15.05 11.16
N HIS A 146 -2.95 16.30 10.68
CA HIS A 146 -2.77 16.64 9.25
C HIS A 146 -1.52 17.48 8.98
N ALA A 147 -0.66 17.61 9.99
CA ALA A 147 0.59 18.33 9.89
C ALA A 147 1.50 17.75 8.80
N LYS A 148 2.31 18.61 8.18
CA LYS A 148 3.50 18.24 7.42
C LYS A 148 4.63 19.08 7.96
N ALA A 149 5.28 18.53 8.97
CA ALA A 149 6.36 19.20 9.69
C ALA A 149 7.58 18.29 9.70
N TYR A 150 8.71 18.84 9.26
CA TYR A 150 10.00 18.18 9.17
C TYR A 150 10.97 18.93 10.07
N ILE A 151 11.30 18.37 11.22
CA ILE A 151 12.13 19.02 12.24
C ILE A 151 13.49 18.32 12.28
N PHE A 152 14.55 19.12 12.20
CA PHE A 152 15.92 18.68 12.02
C PHE A 152 16.77 19.20 13.18
N LYS A 153 17.34 18.29 13.98
CA LYS A 153 18.35 18.65 15.00
C LYS A 153 19.72 18.59 14.36
N TYR A 154 20.45 19.69 14.39
CA TYR A 154 21.77 19.81 13.79
C TYR A 154 22.84 19.05 14.55
N LYS A 155 23.89 18.66 13.82
CA LYS A 155 25.18 18.28 14.42
C LYS A 155 25.78 19.49 15.15
N GLN A 156 26.57 19.24 16.20
CA GLN A 156 27.08 20.28 17.10
C GLN A 156 27.81 21.44 16.38
N GLU A 157 28.59 21.11 15.35
CA GLU A 157 29.35 22.10 14.56
C GLU A 157 28.41 23.07 13.82
N ILE A 158 27.37 22.53 13.18
CA ILE A 158 26.36 23.30 12.45
C ILE A 158 25.49 24.09 13.43
N ALA A 159 25.13 23.49 14.56
CA ALA A 159 24.33 24.15 15.58
C ALA A 159 25.03 25.39 16.13
N THR A 160 26.34 25.30 16.36
CA THR A 160 27.18 26.40 16.83
C THR A 160 27.23 27.53 15.79
N ALA A 161 27.46 27.19 14.52
CA ALA A 161 27.51 28.16 13.43
C ALA A 161 26.16 28.84 13.16
N ALA A 162 25.05 28.11 13.32
CA ALA A 162 23.69 28.60 13.10
C ALA A 162 23.12 29.36 14.30
N ALA A 163 23.82 29.38 15.45
CA ALA A 163 23.30 29.85 16.73
C ALA A 163 21.91 29.26 17.07
N SER A 164 21.69 28.00 16.68
CA SER A 164 20.45 27.27 16.90
C SER A 164 20.69 25.77 16.83
N GLU A 165 20.02 25.00 17.68
CA GLU A 165 20.08 23.55 17.70
C GLU A 165 19.45 22.86 16.48
N GLY A 166 18.65 23.57 15.68
CA GLY A 166 17.95 22.95 14.57
C GLY A 166 17.12 23.88 13.72
N ILE A 167 16.37 23.29 12.79
CA ILE A 167 15.48 23.99 11.85
C ILE A 167 14.23 23.16 11.59
N GLY A 168 13.14 23.82 11.21
CA GLY A 168 11.94 23.16 10.71
C GLY A 168 11.68 23.48 9.24
N VAL A 169 11.00 22.56 8.56
CA VAL A 169 10.27 22.83 7.32
C VAL A 169 8.82 22.46 7.57
N ILE A 170 7.90 23.39 7.34
CA ILE A 170 6.46 23.16 7.49
C ILE A 170 5.72 23.57 6.22
N GLY A 171 4.59 22.93 5.91
CA GLY A 171 3.79 23.33 4.77
C GLY A 171 2.67 22.36 4.43
N SER A 172 2.33 22.31 3.16
CA SER A 172 1.25 21.47 2.63
C SER A 172 1.72 20.10 2.11
N SER A 173 3.02 19.91 1.86
CA SER A 173 3.56 18.72 1.21
C SER A 173 3.73 17.52 2.13
N ASN A 174 3.04 16.42 1.84
CA ASN A 174 3.35 15.13 2.45
C ASN A 174 4.68 14.56 1.91
N LEU A 175 5.27 13.58 2.61
CA LEU A 175 6.40 12.78 2.12
C LEU A 175 5.93 11.85 0.99
N THR A 176 5.72 12.39 -0.21
CA THR A 176 5.34 11.66 -1.41
C THR A 176 6.15 12.14 -2.59
N ILE A 177 6.17 11.36 -3.67
CA ILE A 177 6.71 11.83 -4.96
C ILE A 177 5.98 13.12 -5.40
N SER A 178 4.65 13.16 -5.31
CA SER A 178 3.88 14.37 -5.65
C SER A 178 4.25 15.59 -4.80
N GLY A 179 4.39 15.44 -3.48
CA GLY A 179 4.75 16.52 -2.58
C GLY A 179 6.16 17.05 -2.80
N PHE A 180 7.07 16.22 -3.32
CA PHE A 180 8.43 16.62 -3.64
C PHE A 180 8.61 17.27 -5.01
N TYR A 181 7.72 17.03 -5.97
CA TYR A 181 7.93 17.46 -7.35
C TYR A 181 6.78 18.26 -7.98
N HIS A 182 5.62 18.38 -7.30
CA HIS A 182 4.53 19.22 -7.82
C HIS A 182 4.61 20.66 -7.32
N ASN A 183 4.43 21.58 -8.26
CA ASN A 183 4.60 23.03 -8.07
C ASN A 183 3.36 23.73 -7.47
N THR A 184 2.46 22.95 -6.89
CA THR A 184 1.20 23.40 -6.26
C THR A 184 1.30 23.43 -4.74
N GLU A 185 2.40 22.91 -4.19
CA GLU A 185 2.62 22.85 -2.76
C GLU A 185 3.33 24.11 -2.27
N LEU A 186 3.09 24.49 -1.01
CA LEU A 186 3.75 25.62 -0.38
C LEU A 186 4.33 25.17 0.96
N ASN A 187 5.64 25.32 1.11
CA ASN A 187 6.34 25.06 2.36
C ASN A 187 7.26 26.24 2.68
N THR A 188 7.64 26.34 3.96
CA THR A 188 8.54 27.38 4.44
C THR A 188 9.52 26.83 5.45
N TYR A 189 10.68 27.47 5.50
CA TYR A 189 11.62 27.29 6.59
C TYR A 189 11.15 27.97 7.86
N VAL A 190 11.31 27.26 8.98
CA VAL A 190 11.11 27.80 10.33
C VAL A 190 12.47 27.83 11.02
N ARG A 191 13.03 29.03 11.15
CA ARG A 191 14.40 29.28 11.64
C ARG A 191 14.39 29.84 13.06
N GLY A 192 15.52 29.71 13.74
CA GLY A 192 15.80 30.33 15.03
C GLY A 192 15.56 29.41 16.22
N GLN A 193 16.37 29.58 17.27
CA GLN A 193 16.41 28.69 18.43
C GLN A 193 15.05 28.52 19.11
N LYS A 194 14.36 29.63 19.39
CA LYS A 194 13.05 29.60 20.05
C LYS A 194 12.02 28.81 19.24
N ASN A 195 11.94 29.07 17.94
CA ASN A 195 10.99 28.36 17.08
C ASN A 195 11.30 26.86 16.99
N TYR A 196 12.59 26.50 16.91
CA TYR A 196 13.02 25.11 16.95
C TYR A 196 12.59 24.43 18.27
N GLU A 197 12.83 25.06 19.42
CA GLU A 197 12.42 24.53 20.73
C GLU A 197 10.91 24.32 20.82
N GLU A 198 10.11 25.28 20.35
CA GLU A 198 8.64 25.19 20.34
C GLU A 198 8.14 24.05 19.43
N MET A 199 8.67 23.93 18.22
CA MET A 199 8.34 22.82 17.30
C MET A 199 8.76 21.48 17.89
N ASN A 200 9.95 21.41 18.48
CA ASN A 200 10.49 20.20 19.09
C ASN A 200 9.63 19.75 20.27
N ALA A 201 9.22 20.68 21.14
CA ALA A 201 8.33 20.42 22.25
C ALA A 201 6.92 20.03 21.80
N TRP A 202 6.39 20.69 20.76
CA TRP A 202 5.11 20.32 20.13
C TRP A 202 5.14 18.86 19.64
N PHE A 203 6.18 18.47 18.91
CA PHE A 203 6.32 17.10 18.44
C PHE A 203 6.40 16.11 19.61
N ASP A 204 7.20 16.41 20.64
CA ASP A 204 7.40 15.51 21.78
C ASP A 204 6.12 15.27 22.58
N ARG A 205 5.24 16.28 22.70
CA ARG A 205 3.90 16.10 23.30
C ARG A 205 3.08 15.10 22.50
N LEU A 206 2.96 15.27 21.19
CA LEU A 206 2.19 14.34 20.35
C LEU A 206 2.80 12.93 20.34
N TRP A 207 4.13 12.84 20.33
CA TRP A 207 4.87 11.57 20.35
C TRP A 207 4.64 10.77 21.64
N ALA A 208 4.51 11.46 22.78
CA ALA A 208 4.24 10.82 24.07
C ALA A 208 2.83 10.18 24.12
N GLU A 209 1.86 10.81 23.45
CA GLU A 209 0.48 10.31 23.38
C GLU A 209 0.27 9.24 22.30
N ALA A 210 1.17 9.17 21.33
CA ALA A 210 1.07 8.28 20.18
C ALA A 210 1.44 6.82 20.51
N VAL A 211 0.87 5.91 19.73
CA VAL A 211 1.01 4.46 19.91
C VAL A 211 2.11 3.91 18.98
N PRO A 212 3.00 3.02 19.47
CA PRO A 212 3.96 2.30 18.64
C PRO A 212 3.32 1.56 17.46
N PHE A 213 3.96 1.66 16.31
CA PHE A 213 3.51 1.06 15.04
C PHE A 213 4.64 0.31 14.32
N GLU A 214 5.84 0.29 14.88
CA GLU A 214 7.03 -0.33 14.28
C GLU A 214 6.85 -1.83 14.03
N ASP A 215 6.33 -2.57 15.02
CA ASP A 215 6.12 -4.03 14.90
C ASP A 215 5.07 -4.35 13.83
N THR A 216 3.94 -3.63 13.84
CA THR A 216 2.89 -3.77 12.82
C THR A 216 3.42 -3.45 11.43
N LEU A 217 4.26 -2.42 11.30
CA LEU A 217 4.86 -2.03 10.04
C LEU A 217 5.87 -3.08 9.55
N LYS A 218 6.66 -3.67 10.45
CA LYS A 218 7.57 -4.77 10.15
C LYS A 218 6.81 -6.00 9.64
N GLU A 219 5.77 -6.43 10.35
CA GLU A 219 4.90 -7.54 9.95
C GLU A 219 4.32 -7.32 8.54
N LEU A 220 3.80 -6.12 8.27
CA LEU A 220 3.28 -5.76 6.95
C LEU A 220 4.32 -5.91 5.84
N PHE A 221 5.55 -5.46 6.07
CA PHE A 221 6.60 -5.59 5.07
C PHE A 221 7.06 -7.04 4.89
N GLU A 222 7.17 -7.81 5.97
CA GLU A 222 7.53 -9.23 5.94
C GLU A 222 6.48 -10.08 5.18
N GLU A 223 5.20 -9.72 5.29
CA GLU A 223 4.11 -10.36 4.55
C GLU A 223 3.93 -9.85 3.11
N SER A 224 4.57 -8.74 2.76
CA SER A 224 4.43 -8.09 1.45
C SER A 224 5.14 -8.86 0.32
N TRP A 225 4.78 -8.53 -0.92
CA TRP A 225 5.42 -9.06 -2.14
C TRP A 225 6.95 -8.83 -2.17
N ALA A 226 7.44 -7.83 -1.44
CA ALA A 226 8.84 -7.46 -1.47
C ALA A 226 9.71 -8.39 -0.61
N LEU A 227 9.23 -8.87 0.54
CA LEU A 227 10.08 -9.67 1.45
C LEU A 227 9.62 -11.12 1.55
N LYS A 228 8.33 -11.39 1.31
CA LYS A 228 7.81 -12.75 1.37
C LYS A 228 8.32 -13.57 0.19
N THR A 229 9.11 -14.59 0.48
CA THR A 229 9.49 -15.59 -0.50
C THR A 229 8.29 -16.49 -0.81
N VAL A 230 7.92 -16.57 -2.09
CA VAL A 230 6.86 -17.48 -2.56
C VAL A 230 7.51 -18.73 -3.12
N ASN A 231 6.99 -19.91 -2.79
CA ASN A 231 7.51 -21.16 -3.33
C ASN A 231 7.23 -21.22 -4.84
N PRO A 232 8.22 -21.56 -5.69
CA PRO A 232 7.98 -21.80 -7.11
C PRO A 232 6.83 -22.79 -7.39
N TYR A 233 6.63 -23.77 -6.50
CA TYR A 233 5.49 -24.69 -6.56
C TYR A 233 4.15 -23.97 -6.39
N ASP A 234 4.03 -23.01 -5.47
CA ASP A 234 2.80 -22.25 -5.27
C ASP A 234 2.48 -21.40 -6.49
N ILE A 235 3.50 -20.79 -7.11
CA ILE A 235 3.35 -20.05 -8.37
C ILE A 235 2.89 -21.00 -9.49
N TYR A 236 3.48 -22.20 -9.57
CA TYR A 236 3.08 -23.21 -10.54
C TYR A 236 1.61 -23.62 -10.35
N ILE A 237 1.18 -23.93 -9.13
CA ILE A 237 -0.20 -24.28 -8.82
C ILE A 237 -1.15 -23.12 -9.07
N LEU A 238 -0.78 -21.89 -8.71
CA LEU A 238 -1.59 -20.70 -8.98
C LEU A 238 -1.72 -20.45 -10.49
N THR A 239 -0.66 -20.67 -11.25
CA THR A 239 -0.66 -20.58 -12.72
C THR A 239 -1.58 -21.63 -13.32
N LEU A 240 -1.46 -22.90 -12.89
CA LEU A 240 -2.36 -23.97 -13.30
C LEU A 240 -3.81 -23.66 -12.94
N TYR A 241 -4.06 -23.17 -11.73
CA TYR A 241 -5.38 -22.72 -11.30
C TYR A 241 -5.87 -21.64 -12.25
N HIS A 242 -5.15 -20.56 -12.54
CA HIS A 242 -5.64 -19.52 -13.45
C HIS A 242 -5.83 -19.97 -14.91
N LEU A 243 -4.98 -20.85 -15.43
CA LEU A 243 -5.13 -21.44 -16.77
C LEU A 243 -6.37 -22.35 -16.85
N SER A 244 -6.62 -23.11 -15.79
CA SER A 244 -7.75 -24.03 -15.70
C SER A 244 -8.97 -23.41 -15.01
N LYS A 245 -8.88 -22.19 -14.48
CA LYS A 245 -9.89 -21.52 -13.63
C LYS A 245 -11.20 -21.46 -14.38
N ALA A 246 -11.14 -21.01 -15.63
CA ALA A 246 -12.31 -20.98 -16.47
C ALA A 246 -12.91 -22.37 -16.71
N SER A 247 -12.15 -23.47 -16.67
CA SER A 247 -12.66 -24.84 -16.79
C SER A 247 -13.16 -25.40 -15.45
N ILE A 248 -12.50 -25.08 -14.34
CA ILE A 248 -12.89 -25.44 -12.96
C ILE A 248 -14.18 -24.71 -12.57
N GLU A 249 -14.26 -23.41 -12.85
CA GLU A 249 -15.41 -22.54 -12.57
C GLU A 249 -16.54 -22.70 -13.60
N ARG A 250 -16.27 -23.24 -14.80
CA ARG A 250 -17.30 -23.64 -15.79
C ARG A 250 -18.09 -24.89 -15.37
N GLN A 251 -18.36 -25.00 -14.07
CA GLN A 251 -19.22 -25.98 -13.43
C GLN A 251 -18.57 -27.35 -13.16
N THR A 252 -18.21 -27.50 -11.89
CA THR A 252 -18.34 -28.73 -11.09
C THR A 252 -19.72 -29.40 -11.21
N GLU A 253 -20.74 -28.74 -11.78
CA GLU A 253 -22.00 -29.41 -12.15
C GLU A 253 -21.96 -30.03 -13.57
N GLN A 254 -21.24 -29.45 -14.55
CA GLN A 254 -21.21 -29.99 -15.93
C GLN A 254 -20.18 -31.08 -16.18
N ILE A 255 -19.03 -31.00 -15.51
CA ILE A 255 -17.95 -31.98 -15.69
C ILE A 255 -18.27 -33.30 -14.95
N TRP A 256 -19.13 -33.23 -13.91
CA TRP A 256 -19.57 -34.37 -13.11
C TRP A 256 -20.97 -34.89 -13.49
N PHE A 257 -21.49 -34.56 -14.68
CA PHE A 257 -22.68 -35.21 -15.25
C PHE A 257 -22.44 -36.68 -15.64
N TRP A 258 -21.63 -37.41 -14.90
CA TRP A 258 -21.83 -38.86 -14.78
C TRP A 258 -23.12 -39.19 -14.01
N GLU A 259 -23.64 -38.26 -13.20
CA GLU A 259 -24.79 -38.52 -12.33
C GLU A 259 -26.10 -37.84 -12.73
N ASN A 260 -26.13 -36.99 -13.78
CA ASN A 260 -27.38 -36.41 -14.30
C ASN A 260 -27.82 -37.14 -15.57
N PRO A 261 -28.75 -38.12 -15.47
CA PRO A 261 -29.09 -39.02 -16.56
C PRO A 261 -29.72 -38.28 -17.74
N ASP A 262 -30.46 -37.19 -17.51
CA ASP A 262 -31.20 -36.48 -18.56
C ASP A 262 -30.31 -35.62 -19.46
N TYR A 263 -29.27 -34.99 -18.89
CA TYR A 263 -28.30 -34.23 -19.68
C TYR A 263 -27.39 -35.16 -20.48
N MET A 264 -27.00 -36.28 -19.86
CA MET A 264 -26.37 -37.37 -20.56
C MET A 264 -27.27 -37.94 -21.63
N ASP A 265 -28.54 -38.24 -21.38
CA ASP A 265 -29.42 -38.82 -22.39
C ASP A 265 -29.65 -37.89 -23.57
N ARG A 266 -29.60 -36.55 -23.43
CA ARG A 266 -29.68 -35.65 -24.60
C ARG A 266 -28.40 -35.60 -25.43
N LEU A 267 -27.22 -35.61 -24.80
CA LEU A 267 -25.93 -35.68 -25.50
C LEU A 267 -25.68 -37.10 -26.05
N VAL A 268 -25.86 -38.12 -25.21
CA VAL A 268 -25.78 -39.55 -25.49
C VAL A 268 -26.84 -40.00 -26.49
N SER A 269 -28.04 -39.42 -26.53
CA SER A 269 -29.04 -39.69 -27.60
C SER A 269 -28.46 -39.42 -28.99
N ARG A 270 -27.69 -38.34 -29.15
CA ARG A 270 -26.97 -38.04 -30.40
C ARG A 270 -25.77 -38.98 -30.61
N PHE A 271 -25.10 -39.39 -29.53
CA PHE A 271 -23.98 -40.33 -29.57
C PHE A 271 -24.37 -41.82 -29.59
N LYS A 272 -25.64 -42.19 -29.43
CA LYS A 272 -26.15 -43.60 -29.37
C LYS A 272 -25.85 -44.39 -30.65
N LYS A 273 -25.50 -43.71 -31.74
CA LYS A 273 -25.05 -44.31 -33.01
C LYS A 273 -23.53 -44.54 -33.10
N MET A 274 -22.76 -44.20 -32.07
CA MET A 274 -21.34 -44.53 -31.94
C MET A 274 -21.17 -45.64 -30.91
N LYS A 275 -20.52 -46.75 -31.32
CA LYS A 275 -20.16 -47.84 -30.40
C LYS A 275 -19.20 -47.32 -29.32
N ASP A 276 -19.43 -47.77 -28.09
CA ASP A 276 -18.53 -47.83 -26.93
C ASP A 276 -17.40 -46.78 -26.89
N LEU A 277 -17.77 -45.50 -26.75
CA LEU A 277 -16.80 -44.44 -26.44
C LEU A 277 -16.36 -44.54 -24.97
N TYR A 278 -15.06 -44.52 -24.74
CA TYR A 278 -14.49 -44.41 -23.40
C TYR A 278 -14.90 -43.09 -22.73
N PRO A 279 -15.00 -43.03 -21.39
CA PRO A 279 -15.38 -41.81 -20.67
C PRO A 279 -14.57 -40.57 -21.07
N PHE A 280 -13.24 -40.70 -21.24
CA PHE A 280 -12.38 -39.59 -21.64
C PHE A 280 -12.69 -39.07 -23.06
N GLN A 281 -13.13 -39.93 -23.99
CA GLN A 281 -13.49 -39.54 -25.35
C GLN A 281 -14.77 -38.72 -25.37
N LYS A 282 -15.74 -39.06 -24.50
CA LYS A 282 -16.99 -38.29 -24.35
C LYS A 282 -16.69 -36.88 -23.84
N VAL A 283 -15.81 -36.76 -22.84
CA VAL A 283 -15.34 -35.47 -22.31
C VAL A 283 -14.61 -34.67 -23.40
N ALA A 284 -13.73 -35.30 -24.18
CA ALA A 284 -13.00 -34.65 -25.27
C ALA A 284 -13.94 -34.14 -26.38
N ILE A 285 -14.99 -34.88 -26.74
CA ILE A 285 -16.00 -34.43 -27.71
C ILE A 285 -16.77 -33.23 -27.17
N MET A 286 -17.23 -33.28 -25.90
CA MET A 286 -17.94 -32.17 -25.27
C MET A 286 -17.09 -30.89 -25.23
N GLN A 287 -15.84 -31.01 -24.80
CA GLN A 287 -14.92 -29.89 -24.73
C GLN A 287 -14.56 -29.36 -26.13
N GLY A 288 -14.33 -30.27 -27.09
CA GLY A 288 -14.08 -29.91 -28.48
C GLY A 288 -15.24 -29.15 -29.11
N TYR A 289 -16.48 -29.58 -28.86
CA TYR A 289 -17.68 -28.88 -29.32
C TYR A 289 -17.78 -27.46 -28.75
N GLN A 290 -17.53 -27.28 -27.45
CA GLN A 290 -17.52 -25.94 -26.85
C GLN A 290 -16.46 -25.03 -27.49
N TRP A 291 -15.28 -25.57 -27.82
CA TRP A 291 -14.21 -24.79 -28.43
C TRP A 291 -14.49 -24.45 -29.90
N VAL A 292 -15.08 -25.37 -30.67
CA VAL A 292 -15.57 -25.07 -32.02
C VAL A 292 -16.58 -23.94 -31.98
N ASN A 293 -17.56 -23.97 -31.07
CA ASN A 293 -18.55 -22.91 -30.97
C ASN A 293 -17.97 -21.57 -30.50
N LYS A 294 -16.97 -21.59 -29.62
CA LYS A 294 -16.38 -20.37 -29.06
C LYS A 294 -15.34 -19.73 -29.97
N TYR A 295 -14.53 -20.54 -30.65
CA TYR A 295 -13.34 -20.09 -31.37
C TYR A 295 -13.36 -20.46 -32.87
N ASN A 296 -14.48 -21.00 -33.36
CA ASN A 296 -14.66 -21.45 -34.74
C ASN A 296 -13.65 -22.52 -35.20
N GLY A 297 -13.09 -23.28 -34.24
CA GLY A 297 -12.11 -24.33 -34.51
C GLY A 297 -11.58 -25.00 -33.25
N VAL A 298 -11.03 -26.20 -33.41
CA VAL A 298 -10.38 -26.96 -32.32
C VAL A 298 -9.28 -27.89 -32.87
N PHE A 299 -8.20 -28.05 -32.10
CA PHE A 299 -7.20 -29.09 -32.32
C PHE A 299 -7.35 -30.22 -31.29
N ILE A 300 -7.40 -31.46 -31.75
CA ILE A 300 -7.47 -32.65 -30.88
C ILE A 300 -6.11 -33.38 -30.88
N SER A 301 -5.38 -33.24 -29.78
CA SER A 301 -4.00 -33.74 -29.65
C SER A 301 -3.89 -34.87 -28.61
N ASP A 302 -4.46 -36.04 -28.91
CA ASP A 302 -4.36 -37.23 -28.06
C ASP A 302 -3.00 -37.97 -28.19
N VAL A 303 -2.36 -38.38 -27.09
CA VAL A 303 -0.98 -38.90 -27.08
C VAL A 303 -0.86 -40.31 -27.70
N VAL A 304 -1.90 -41.16 -27.58
CA VAL A 304 -1.81 -42.61 -27.92
C VAL A 304 -2.52 -43.00 -29.22
N GLY A 305 -3.03 -42.03 -30.00
CA GLY A 305 -3.47 -42.26 -31.39
C GLY A 305 -4.75 -43.10 -31.60
N LEU A 306 -5.27 -43.76 -30.58
CA LEU A 306 -6.39 -44.71 -30.70
C LEU A 306 -7.78 -44.06 -30.61
N GLY A 307 -7.88 -42.78 -30.23
CA GLY A 307 -9.16 -42.10 -29.98
C GLY A 307 -9.51 -40.93 -30.89
N LYS A 308 -8.57 -40.38 -31.66
CA LYS A 308 -8.75 -39.10 -32.39
C LYS A 308 -9.84 -39.16 -33.45
N THR A 309 -9.93 -40.25 -34.20
CA THR A 309 -10.95 -40.42 -35.25
C THR A 309 -12.36 -40.47 -34.67
N TYR A 310 -12.53 -41.14 -33.53
CA TYR A 310 -13.80 -41.22 -32.82
C TYR A 310 -14.19 -39.86 -32.21
N ILE A 311 -13.23 -39.15 -31.61
CA ILE A 311 -13.45 -37.80 -31.06
C ILE A 311 -13.80 -36.82 -32.18
N GLY A 312 -13.02 -36.78 -33.27
CA GLY A 312 -13.28 -35.92 -34.42
C GLY A 312 -14.63 -36.21 -35.08
N SER A 313 -14.96 -37.50 -35.28
CA SER A 313 -16.27 -37.90 -35.80
C SER A 313 -17.42 -37.48 -34.86
N GLY A 314 -17.20 -37.56 -33.55
CA GLY A 314 -18.18 -37.08 -32.56
C GLY A 314 -18.40 -35.58 -32.60
N ILE A 315 -17.36 -34.79 -32.87
CA ILE A 315 -17.46 -33.32 -33.01
C ILE A 315 -18.13 -32.94 -34.33
N LEU A 316 -17.88 -33.69 -35.42
CA LEU A 316 -18.38 -33.41 -36.78
C LEU A 316 -19.81 -33.88 -37.04
N ARG A 317 -20.30 -34.91 -36.35
CA ARG A 317 -21.66 -35.49 -36.54
C ARG A 317 -22.79 -34.63 -35.96
N GLN A 318 -22.70 -33.31 -36.12
CA GLN A 318 -23.78 -32.37 -35.83
C GLN A 318 -24.94 -32.57 -36.80
#